data_AF-A0A836RPR3-F1
#
_entry.id   AF-A0A836RPR3-F1
#
_cell.length_a   1.000
_cell.length_b   1.000
_cell.length_c   1.000
_cell.angle_alpha   90.00
_cell.angle_beta   90.00
_cell.angle_gamma   90.00
#
_symmetry.space_group_name_H-M   'P 1'
#
loop_
_entity.id
_entity.type
_entity.pdbx_description
1 polymer ?
#
loop_
_entity_poly.entity_id
_entity_poly.type
_entity_poly.pdbx_seq_one_letter_code
_entity_poly.pdbx_strand_id
1 'polypeptide(L)'
;MDSAFMNAVLKSTSFPPNDPFFAGKKLDFYYYFGHVISACITLLSFSPPEVGYNIAISALPAYTALMIYNILKHKGRDEKVAIAGITLAIFSGNIFSFIDFFNRIFSGKPIDGSYYWNATRVISNTINEFPYFSFIHADLHAHVAAIPIVVLIVSLLSRVHEEKSKPILIALSLSLFAVFATNSWNYPLTIT
;
A
#
# COMPACT_ATOMS: atom_id res chain seq x y z
N MET A 1 -16.06 0.91 2.85
CA MET A 1 -16.42 1.18 1.44
C MET A 1 -15.75 0.15 0.54
N ASP A 2 -14.46 -0.08 0.75
CA ASP A 2 -13.57 -0.93 -0.04
C ASP A 2 -13.95 -2.41 -0.04
N SER A 3 -14.52 -2.92 1.06
CA SER A 3 -15.06 -4.27 1.09
C SER A 3 -16.20 -4.46 0.08
N ALA A 4 -16.97 -3.40 -0.24
CA ALA A 4 -18.00 -3.46 -1.27
C ALA A 4 -17.38 -3.51 -2.68
N PHE A 5 -16.33 -2.74 -2.94
CA PHE A 5 -15.60 -2.81 -4.21
C PHE A 5 -14.93 -4.18 -4.40
N MET A 6 -14.29 -4.72 -3.36
CA MET A 6 -13.71 -6.07 -3.41
C MET A 6 -14.78 -7.15 -3.64
N ASN A 7 -15.95 -7.04 -3.00
CA ASN A 7 -17.08 -7.94 -3.26
C ASN A 7 -17.61 -7.80 -4.70
N ALA A 8 -17.67 -6.59 -5.24
CA ALA A 8 -18.06 -6.37 -6.62
C ALA A 8 -17.09 -7.05 -7.60
N VAL A 9 -15.78 -7.03 -7.30
CA VAL A 9 -14.75 -7.77 -8.05
C VAL A 9 -14.96 -9.28 -7.93
N LEU A 10 -15.10 -9.82 -6.72
CA LEU A 10 -15.26 -11.26 -6.47
C LEU A 10 -16.51 -11.86 -7.15
N LYS A 11 -17.58 -11.07 -7.27
CA LYS A 11 -18.84 -11.49 -7.89
C LYS A 11 -18.89 -11.24 -9.40
N SER A 12 -17.91 -10.55 -9.97
CA SER A 12 -17.94 -10.18 -11.39
C SER A 12 -17.58 -11.36 -12.28
N THR A 13 -18.33 -11.56 -13.36
CA THR A 13 -18.02 -12.54 -14.41
C THR A 13 -17.16 -11.96 -15.53
N SER A 14 -17.07 -10.63 -15.61
CA SER A 14 -16.28 -9.89 -16.59
C SER A 14 -15.83 -8.55 -16.02
N PHE A 15 -14.70 -8.01 -16.51
CA PHE A 15 -14.23 -6.68 -16.13
C PHE A 15 -14.64 -5.62 -17.16
N PRO A 16 -14.94 -4.37 -16.75
CA PRO A 16 -14.94 -3.87 -15.36
C PRO A 16 -16.15 -4.35 -14.53
N PRO A 17 -16.00 -4.48 -13.20
CA PRO A 17 -17.08 -4.82 -12.28
C PRO A 17 -18.11 -3.68 -12.19
N ASN A 18 -19.31 -4.00 -11.74
CA ASN A 18 -20.34 -3.00 -11.47
C ASN A 18 -19.93 -2.14 -10.27
N ASP A 19 -20.26 -0.85 -10.33
CA ASP A 19 -20.08 0.05 -9.19
C ASP A 19 -21.15 -0.26 -8.11
N PRO A 20 -20.76 -0.66 -6.88
CA PRO A 20 -21.71 -0.96 -5.81
C PRO A 20 -22.46 0.28 -5.29
N PHE A 21 -21.98 1.49 -5.58
CA PHE A 21 -22.55 2.75 -5.12
C PHE A 21 -23.19 3.57 -6.25
N PHE A 22 -23.03 3.17 -7.51
CA PHE A 22 -23.66 3.85 -8.66
C PHE A 22 -24.33 2.86 -9.63
N ALA A 23 -25.65 2.71 -9.48
CA ALA A 23 -26.46 1.79 -10.27
C ALA A 23 -26.30 1.98 -11.79
N GLY A 24 -26.08 0.88 -12.50
CA GLY A 24 -25.89 0.85 -13.95
C GLY A 24 -24.52 1.35 -14.44
N LYS A 25 -23.63 1.77 -13.52
CA LYS A 25 -22.26 2.17 -13.84
C LYS A 25 -21.25 1.08 -13.49
N LYS A 26 -20.05 1.26 -14.00
CA LYS A 26 -18.91 0.36 -13.85
C LYS A 26 -17.79 1.09 -13.11
N LEU A 27 -16.97 0.35 -12.36
CA LEU A 27 -15.77 0.93 -11.76
C LEU A 27 -14.73 1.19 -12.85
N ASP A 28 -14.09 2.35 -12.78
CA ASP A 28 -12.92 2.62 -13.60
C ASP A 28 -11.73 1.79 -13.15
N PHE A 29 -10.79 1.58 -14.07
CA PHE A 29 -9.60 0.75 -13.88
C PHE A 29 -8.82 1.07 -12.60
N TYR A 30 -8.64 2.35 -12.31
CA TYR A 30 -7.98 2.87 -11.10
C TYR A 30 -8.67 2.42 -9.80
N TYR A 31 -10.00 2.29 -9.81
CA TYR A 31 -10.79 2.00 -8.60
C TYR A 31 -11.00 0.52 -8.34
N TYR A 32 -10.65 -0.39 -9.25
CA TYR A 32 -10.87 -1.83 -9.01
C TYR A 32 -9.61 -2.69 -9.05
N PHE A 33 -8.54 -2.30 -9.74
CA PHE A 33 -7.40 -3.21 -9.93
C PHE A 33 -6.69 -3.55 -8.61
N GLY A 34 -6.53 -2.59 -7.69
CA GLY A 34 -6.01 -2.88 -6.34
C GLY A 34 -6.89 -3.87 -5.56
N HIS A 35 -8.20 -3.82 -5.77
CA HIS A 35 -9.13 -4.79 -5.18
C HIS A 35 -9.09 -6.15 -5.89
N VAL A 36 -8.67 -6.24 -7.15
CA VAL A 36 -8.38 -7.53 -7.83
C VAL A 36 -7.24 -8.25 -7.13
N ILE A 37 -6.16 -7.55 -6.79
CA ILE A 37 -5.04 -8.13 -6.03
C ILE A 37 -5.55 -8.70 -4.69
N SER A 38 -6.39 -7.94 -3.99
CA SER A 38 -6.96 -8.34 -2.70
C SER A 38 -7.96 -9.49 -2.81
N ALA A 39 -8.76 -9.52 -3.88
CA ALA A 39 -9.64 -10.62 -4.22
C ALA A 39 -8.83 -11.90 -4.53
N CYS A 40 -7.71 -11.81 -5.26
CA CYS A 40 -6.82 -12.94 -5.48
C CYS A 40 -6.25 -13.48 -4.16
N ILE A 41 -5.78 -12.61 -3.26
CA ILE A 41 -5.30 -13.04 -1.93
C ILE A 41 -6.40 -13.77 -1.16
N THR A 42 -7.64 -13.28 -1.24
CA THR A 42 -8.81 -13.90 -0.58
C THR A 42 -9.16 -15.27 -1.16
N LEU A 43 -9.14 -15.41 -2.49
CA LEU A 43 -9.39 -16.70 -3.13
C LEU A 43 -8.30 -17.72 -2.80
N LEU A 44 -7.03 -17.28 -2.80
CA LEU A 44 -5.89 -18.13 -2.45
C LEU A 44 -5.86 -18.51 -0.96
N SER A 45 -6.48 -17.72 -0.08
CA SER A 45 -6.60 -18.05 1.34
C SER A 45 -7.79 -18.96 1.65
N PHE A 46 -8.59 -19.35 0.63
CA PHE A 46 -9.81 -20.15 0.78
C PHE A 46 -10.78 -19.62 1.84
N SER A 47 -10.76 -18.30 2.05
CA SER A 47 -11.54 -17.64 3.09
C SER A 47 -12.79 -16.97 2.50
N PRO A 48 -13.89 -16.89 3.27
CA PRO A 48 -15.05 -16.13 2.83
C PRO A 48 -14.70 -14.63 2.74
N PRO A 49 -15.38 -13.82 1.89
CA PRO A 49 -14.99 -12.44 1.60
C PRO A 49 -14.84 -11.54 2.84
N GLU A 50 -15.64 -11.76 3.88
CA GLU A 50 -15.64 -10.97 5.11
C GLU A 50 -14.34 -11.16 5.92
N VAL A 51 -13.75 -12.36 5.84
CA VAL A 51 -12.45 -12.68 6.44
C VAL A 51 -11.33 -12.37 5.47
N GLY A 52 -11.55 -12.66 4.18
CA GLY A 52 -10.61 -12.44 3.10
C GLY A 52 -10.13 -11.00 2.99
N TYR A 53 -11.02 -10.02 3.19
CA TYR A 53 -10.65 -8.61 3.21
C TYR A 53 -9.57 -8.32 4.27
N ASN A 54 -9.75 -8.85 5.49
CA ASN A 54 -8.80 -8.67 6.59
C ASN A 54 -7.48 -9.39 6.33
N ILE A 55 -7.51 -10.55 5.67
CA ILE A 55 -6.30 -11.25 5.23
C ILE A 55 -5.57 -10.42 4.18
N ALA A 56 -6.29 -9.91 3.17
CA ALA A 56 -5.72 -9.13 2.09
C ALA A 56 -5.06 -7.85 2.60
N ILE A 57 -5.73 -7.08 3.45
CA ILE A 57 -5.18 -5.84 4.00
C ILE A 57 -3.98 -6.09 4.92
N SER A 58 -3.97 -7.21 5.68
CA SER A 58 -2.84 -7.60 6.52
C SER A 58 -1.65 -8.11 5.71
N ALA A 59 -1.91 -8.70 4.54
CA ALA A 59 -0.87 -9.20 3.65
C ALA A 59 -0.04 -8.07 3.03
N LEU A 60 -0.62 -6.90 2.76
CA LEU A 60 0.10 -5.77 2.16
C LEU A 60 1.31 -5.29 3.00
N PRO A 61 1.19 -4.95 4.30
CA PRO A 61 2.34 -4.60 5.11
C PRO A 61 3.28 -5.78 5.34
N ALA A 62 2.77 -7.02 5.40
CA ALA A 62 3.60 -8.22 5.57
C ALA A 62 4.52 -8.45 4.35
N TYR A 63 3.98 -8.38 3.13
CA TYR A 63 4.77 -8.49 1.90
C TYR A 63 5.76 -7.33 1.76
N THR A 64 5.33 -6.12 2.10
CA THR A 64 6.20 -4.93 2.13
C THR A 64 7.39 -5.15 3.07
N ALA A 65 7.14 -5.58 4.31
CA ALA A 65 8.19 -5.87 5.29
C ALA A 65 9.17 -6.93 4.78
N LEU A 66 8.64 -8.04 4.24
CA LEU A 66 9.44 -9.15 3.75
C LEU A 66 10.35 -8.72 2.59
N MET A 67 9.85 -7.91 1.65
CA MET A 67 10.65 -7.43 0.53
C MET A 67 11.74 -6.46 0.99
N ILE A 68 11.43 -5.51 1.88
CA ILE A 68 12.43 -4.58 2.43
C ILE A 68 13.52 -5.33 3.18
N TYR A 69 13.13 -6.30 4.02
CA TYR A 69 14.07 -7.15 4.73
C TYR A 69 15.02 -7.84 3.76
N ASN A 70 14.49 -8.51 2.74
CA ASN A 70 15.30 -9.21 1.76
C ASN A 70 16.24 -8.28 0.97
N ILE A 71 15.79 -7.10 0.56
CA ILE A 71 16.64 -6.09 -0.09
C ILE A 71 17.84 -5.74 0.81
N LEU A 72 17.58 -5.44 2.08
CA LEU A 72 18.63 -5.02 3.02
C LEU A 72 19.59 -6.16 3.36
N LYS A 73 19.08 -7.36 3.63
CA LYS A 73 19.91 -8.55 3.89
C LYS A 73 20.77 -8.92 2.70
N HIS A 74 20.20 -8.87 1.50
CA HIS A 74 20.92 -9.16 0.26
C HIS A 74 22.05 -8.15 -0.01
N LYS A 75 21.89 -6.89 0.40
CA LYS A 75 22.97 -5.88 0.40
C LYS A 75 23.97 -6.01 1.56
N GLY A 76 23.92 -7.11 2.32
CA GLY A 76 24.84 -7.38 3.43
C GLY A 76 24.60 -6.55 4.69
N ARG A 77 23.40 -5.96 4.84
CA ARG A 77 23.06 -5.23 6.07
C ARG A 77 22.79 -6.19 7.23
N ASP A 78 23.16 -5.76 8.43
CA ASP A 78 22.91 -6.53 9.64
C ASP A 78 21.40 -6.61 9.95
N GLU A 79 21.07 -7.45 10.93
CA GLU A 79 19.67 -7.69 11.33
C GLU A 79 18.99 -6.43 11.89
N LYS A 80 19.73 -5.63 12.64
CA LYS A 80 19.19 -4.43 13.30
C LYS A 80 18.82 -3.37 12.28
N VAL A 81 19.66 -3.18 11.27
CA VAL A 81 19.42 -2.26 10.16
C VAL A 81 18.25 -2.75 9.31
N ALA A 82 18.13 -4.06 9.08
CA ALA A 82 17.00 -4.61 8.33
C ALA A 82 15.66 -4.36 9.05
N ILE A 83 15.60 -4.65 10.36
CA ILE A 83 14.42 -4.40 11.20
C ILE A 83 14.12 -2.90 11.27
N ALA A 84 15.13 -2.06 11.50
CA ALA A 84 14.95 -0.60 11.52
C ALA A 84 14.41 -0.08 10.18
N GLY A 85 14.88 -0.60 9.05
CA GLY A 85 14.38 -0.24 7.72
C GLY A 85 12.91 -0.60 7.52
N ILE A 86 12.49 -1.79 7.96
CA ILE A 86 11.07 -2.19 7.95
C ILE A 86 10.24 -1.26 8.83
N THR A 87 10.70 -1.03 10.07
CA THR A 87 9.99 -0.17 11.02
C THR A 87 9.83 1.23 10.46
N LEU A 88 10.89 1.82 9.90
CA LEU A 88 10.80 3.13 9.28
C LEU A 88 9.83 3.12 8.10
N ALA A 89 9.91 2.16 7.17
CA ALA A 89 9.04 2.16 6.00
C ALA A 89 7.55 1.97 6.32
N ILE A 90 7.21 1.15 7.32
CA ILE A 90 5.83 0.84 7.68
C ILE A 90 5.25 1.84 8.68
N PHE A 91 6.07 2.28 9.64
CA PHE A 91 5.61 3.12 10.76
C PHE A 91 5.97 4.60 10.59
N SER A 92 6.74 5.00 9.57
CA SER A 92 6.99 6.42 9.33
C SER A 92 5.69 7.15 9.01
N GLY A 93 5.53 8.30 9.66
CA GLY A 93 4.52 9.31 9.33
C GLY A 93 5.19 10.67 9.11
N ASN A 94 4.38 11.72 9.04
CA ASN A 94 4.90 13.08 8.96
C ASN A 94 5.53 13.56 10.28
N ILE A 95 6.41 14.56 10.17
CA ILE A 95 7.03 15.25 11.30
C ILE A 95 6.03 16.11 12.10
N PHE A 96 4.88 16.46 11.51
CA PHE A 96 3.86 17.28 12.18
C PHE A 96 3.41 16.65 13.49
N SER A 97 3.18 15.32 13.47
CA SER A 97 2.89 14.56 14.68
C SER A 97 4.02 14.75 15.71
N PHE A 98 5.28 14.59 15.35
CA PHE A 98 6.35 14.80 16.33
C PHE A 98 6.32 16.21 16.96
N ILE A 99 6.12 17.24 16.13
CA ILE A 99 6.10 18.65 16.58
C ILE A 99 4.87 18.97 17.45
N ASP A 100 3.66 18.55 17.04
CA ASP A 100 2.42 18.83 17.78
C ASP A 100 2.42 18.15 19.15
N PHE A 101 3.08 17.01 19.29
CA PHE A 101 3.21 16.27 20.56
C PHE A 101 3.95 17.12 21.60
N PHE A 102 5.14 17.61 21.23
CA PHE A 102 5.93 18.46 22.12
C PHE A 102 5.24 19.80 22.38
N ASN A 103 4.62 20.41 21.37
CA ASN A 103 3.87 21.65 21.57
C ASN A 103 2.75 21.48 22.59
N ARG A 104 2.03 20.35 22.58
CA ARG A 104 0.99 20.05 23.57
C ARG A 104 1.55 19.85 24.96
N ILE A 105 2.65 19.10 25.09
CA ILE A 105 3.36 18.92 26.37
C ILE A 105 3.76 20.28 26.96
N PHE A 106 4.44 21.12 26.18
CA PHE A 106 4.92 22.41 26.67
C PHE A 106 3.82 23.44 26.89
N SER A 107 2.69 23.32 26.18
CA SER A 107 1.54 24.22 26.34
C SER A 107 0.49 23.74 27.35
N GLY A 108 0.70 22.58 27.99
CA GLY A 108 -0.28 21.96 28.88
C GLY A 108 -1.59 21.55 28.21
N LYS A 109 -1.60 21.40 26.87
CA LYS A 109 -2.77 20.92 26.13
C LYS A 109 -2.86 19.39 26.25
N PRO A 110 -4.08 18.81 26.29
CA PRO A 110 -4.22 17.36 26.32
C PRO A 110 -3.67 16.72 25.03
N ILE A 111 -3.02 15.57 25.20
CA ILE A 111 -2.62 14.69 24.10
C ILE A 111 -3.85 13.81 23.80
N ASP A 112 -4.63 14.21 22.80
CA ASP A 112 -5.85 13.55 22.38
C ASP A 112 -5.72 12.99 20.95
N GLY A 113 -6.78 12.36 20.44
CA GLY A 113 -6.79 11.81 19.08
C GLY A 113 -6.64 12.86 17.96
N SER A 114 -6.85 14.15 18.23
CA SER A 114 -6.74 15.19 17.20
C SER A 114 -5.32 15.31 16.66
N TYR A 115 -4.34 15.06 17.52
CA TYR A 115 -2.93 14.88 17.16
C TYR A 115 -2.74 13.93 15.96
N TYR A 116 -3.34 12.76 16.05
CA TYR A 116 -3.22 11.68 15.08
C TYR A 116 -3.98 11.98 13.78
N TRP A 117 -5.18 12.54 13.90
CA TRP A 117 -6.02 12.88 12.74
C TRP A 117 -5.56 14.13 11.97
N ASN A 118 -5.00 15.11 12.68
CA ASN A 118 -4.45 16.33 12.06
C ASN A 118 -3.18 16.02 11.27
N ALA A 119 -2.45 14.98 11.66
CA ALA A 119 -1.31 14.49 10.92
C ALA A 119 -1.68 14.14 9.47
N THR A 120 -2.86 13.62 9.19
CA THR A 120 -3.26 13.31 7.80
C THR A 120 -3.86 14.50 7.05
N ARG A 121 -3.78 15.72 7.59
CA ARG A 121 -4.37 16.95 7.02
C ARG A 121 -3.44 18.16 7.14
N VAL A 122 -2.12 17.95 7.03
CA VAL A 122 -1.14 19.05 7.14
C VAL A 122 -1.25 20.06 5.99
N ILE A 123 -1.65 19.61 4.81
CA ILE A 123 -1.83 20.45 3.63
C ILE A 123 -3.31 20.77 3.50
N SER A 124 -3.64 22.07 3.43
CA SER A 124 -5.02 22.56 3.36
C SER A 124 -5.80 21.92 2.20
N ASN A 125 -7.05 21.54 2.45
CA ASN A 125 -7.97 20.89 1.50
C ASN A 125 -7.48 19.55 0.93
N THR A 126 -6.56 18.86 1.62
CA THR A 126 -6.08 17.54 1.18
C THR A 126 -6.06 16.54 2.33
N ILE A 127 -5.99 15.26 1.97
CA ILE A 127 -5.73 14.15 2.88
C ILE A 127 -4.36 13.58 2.50
N ASN A 128 -3.42 13.54 3.45
CA ASN A 128 -2.06 13.07 3.27
C ASN A 128 -1.74 11.91 4.23
N GLU A 129 -2.26 10.74 3.87
CA GLU A 129 -2.03 9.51 4.62
C GLU A 129 -0.60 9.01 4.47
N PHE A 130 -0.18 8.24 5.45
CA PHE A 130 1.09 7.55 5.50
C PHE A 130 0.84 6.06 5.80
N PRO A 131 1.77 5.16 5.45
CA PRO A 131 1.51 3.72 5.44
C PRO A 131 0.87 3.18 6.73
N TYR A 132 1.41 3.57 7.89
CA TYR A 132 0.86 3.19 9.19
C TYR A 132 -0.62 3.56 9.35
N PHE A 133 -1.00 4.78 8.97
CA PHE A 133 -2.36 5.26 9.11
C PHE A 133 -3.34 4.38 8.32
N SER A 134 -3.05 4.13 7.04
CA SER A 134 -3.95 3.39 6.16
C SER A 134 -3.97 1.89 6.49
N PHE A 135 -2.85 1.30 6.93
CA PHE A 135 -2.81 -0.09 7.36
C PHE A 135 -3.68 -0.34 8.60
N ILE A 136 -3.61 0.52 9.63
CA ILE A 136 -4.40 0.29 10.86
C ILE A 136 -5.89 0.59 10.67
N HIS A 137 -6.24 1.51 9.76
CA HIS A 137 -7.64 1.83 9.43
C HIS A 137 -8.24 0.86 8.42
N ALA A 138 -7.45 -0.13 7.98
CA ALA A 138 -7.81 -1.09 6.95
C ALA A 138 -8.36 -0.43 5.68
N ASP A 139 -7.74 0.69 5.29
CA ASP A 139 -8.20 1.55 4.21
C ASP A 139 -7.55 1.13 2.89
N LEU A 140 -8.19 0.21 2.16
CA LEU A 140 -7.63 -0.44 0.98
C LEU A 140 -7.72 0.45 -0.28
N HIS A 141 -7.17 1.66 -0.20
CA HIS A 141 -7.08 2.55 -1.36
C HIS A 141 -6.01 2.10 -2.36
N ALA A 142 -6.12 2.60 -3.59
CA ALA A 142 -5.16 2.39 -4.68
C ALA A 142 -3.70 2.61 -4.26
N HIS A 143 -3.42 3.69 -3.51
CA HIS A 143 -2.07 3.99 -3.02
C HIS A 143 -1.54 2.95 -2.04
N VAL A 144 -2.38 2.40 -1.18
CA VAL A 144 -2.02 1.35 -0.20
C VAL A 144 -1.72 0.03 -0.89
N ALA A 145 -2.57 -0.37 -1.84
CA ALA A 145 -2.37 -1.57 -2.65
C ALA A 145 -1.09 -1.49 -3.51
N ALA A 146 -0.67 -0.27 -3.90
CA ALA A 146 0.53 -0.06 -4.69
C ALA A 146 1.84 -0.18 -3.88
N ILE A 147 1.82 0.01 -2.54
CA ILE A 147 3.03 -0.02 -1.69
C ILE A 147 3.90 -1.28 -1.94
N PRO A 148 3.39 -2.52 -1.81
CA PRO A 148 4.21 -3.71 -2.04
C PRO A 148 4.71 -3.82 -3.48
N ILE A 149 3.97 -3.30 -4.46
CA ILE A 149 4.37 -3.32 -5.88
C ILE A 149 5.54 -2.36 -6.11
N VAL A 150 5.50 -1.17 -5.51
CA VAL A 150 6.61 -0.20 -5.58
C VAL A 150 7.88 -0.78 -4.93
N VAL A 151 7.76 -1.43 -3.76
CA VAL A 151 8.90 -2.09 -3.13
C VAL A 151 9.43 -3.26 -3.97
N LEU A 152 8.54 -4.03 -4.62
CA LEU A 152 8.94 -5.06 -5.58
C LEU A 152 9.73 -4.47 -6.75
N ILE A 153 9.29 -3.35 -7.32
CA ILE A 153 10.02 -2.64 -8.39
C ILE A 153 11.42 -2.25 -7.91
N VAL A 154 11.55 -1.66 -6.71
CA VAL A 154 12.86 -1.32 -6.13
C VAL A 154 13.73 -2.57 -5.96
N SER A 155 13.17 -3.67 -5.48
CA SER A 155 13.87 -4.95 -5.35
C SER A 155 14.39 -5.46 -6.70
N LEU A 156 13.54 -5.42 -7.73
CA LEU A 156 13.90 -5.87 -9.08
C LEU A 156 14.95 -4.97 -9.71
N LEU A 157 14.83 -3.64 -9.57
CA LEU A 157 15.85 -2.70 -10.03
C LEU A 157 17.21 -2.93 -9.37
N SER A 158 17.22 -3.19 -8.05
CA SER A 158 18.45 -3.57 -7.34
C SER A 158 19.08 -4.84 -7.92
N ARG A 159 18.27 -5.82 -8.32
CA ARG A 159 18.75 -7.05 -8.97
C ARG A 159 19.24 -6.82 -10.40
N VAL A 160 18.55 -6.01 -11.20
CA VAL A 160 18.97 -5.63 -12.56
C VAL A 160 20.34 -4.96 -12.56
N HIS A 161 20.65 -4.17 -11.52
CA HIS A 161 21.96 -3.51 -11.38
C HIS A 161 23.11 -4.51 -11.23
N GLU A 162 22.87 -5.65 -10.57
CA GLU A 162 23.87 -6.69 -10.37
C GLU A 162 23.90 -7.69 -11.54
N GLU A 163 22.73 -8.06 -12.05
CA GLU A 163 22.59 -9.05 -13.10
C GLU A 163 21.38 -8.74 -14.00
N LYS A 164 21.66 -8.54 -15.29
CA LYS A 164 20.62 -8.35 -16.31
C LYS A 164 20.22 -9.70 -16.89
N SER A 165 19.12 -10.26 -16.42
CA SER A 165 18.53 -11.47 -16.99
C SER A 165 17.13 -11.23 -17.55
N LYS A 166 16.75 -11.97 -18.60
CA LYS A 166 15.41 -11.87 -19.22
C LYS A 166 14.28 -12.05 -18.19
N PRO A 167 14.32 -13.03 -17.27
CA PRO A 167 13.26 -13.19 -16.27
C PRO A 167 13.08 -11.96 -15.37
N ILE A 168 14.17 -11.32 -14.94
CA ILE A 168 14.10 -10.11 -14.10
C ILE A 168 13.46 -8.95 -14.89
N LEU A 169 13.84 -8.76 -16.15
CA LEU A 169 13.26 -7.71 -17.00
C LEU A 169 11.77 -7.93 -17.26
N ILE A 170 11.34 -9.18 -17.47
CA ILE A 170 9.92 -9.51 -17.62
C ILE A 170 9.16 -9.20 -16.32
N ALA A 171 9.68 -9.64 -15.17
CA ALA A 171 9.08 -9.35 -13.87
C ALA A 171 8.98 -7.84 -13.60
N LEU A 172 10.00 -7.08 -13.97
CA LEU A 172 10.01 -5.62 -13.85
C LEU A 172 8.93 -4.98 -14.72
N SER A 173 8.85 -5.36 -16.00
CA SER A 173 7.81 -4.85 -16.92
C SER A 173 6.40 -5.16 -16.43
N LEU A 174 6.16 -6.38 -15.92
CA LEU A 174 4.86 -6.75 -15.34
C LEU A 174 4.55 -5.95 -14.07
N SER A 175 5.57 -5.68 -13.23
CA SER A 175 5.40 -4.88 -12.02
C SER A 175 5.10 -3.40 -12.34
N LEU A 176 5.74 -2.84 -13.37
CA LEU A 176 5.46 -1.49 -13.87
C LEU A 176 4.04 -1.39 -14.44
N PHE A 177 3.56 -2.40 -15.16
CA PHE A 177 2.16 -2.46 -15.56
C PHE A 177 1.22 -2.57 -14.34
N ALA A 178 1.55 -3.43 -13.37
CA ALA A 178 0.74 -3.62 -12.18
C ALA A 178 0.64 -2.34 -11.34
N VAL A 179 1.71 -1.56 -11.20
CA VAL A 179 1.64 -0.27 -10.48
C VAL A 179 0.83 0.75 -11.26
N PHE A 180 0.98 0.83 -12.58
CA PHE A 180 0.14 1.69 -13.43
C PHE A 180 -1.35 1.37 -13.26
N ALA A 181 -1.68 0.08 -13.23
CA ALA A 181 -3.05 -0.40 -13.08
C ALA A 181 -3.62 -0.18 -11.68
N THR A 182 -2.80 -0.39 -10.65
CA THR A 182 -3.20 -0.25 -9.24
C THR A 182 -3.30 1.21 -8.83
N ASN A 183 -2.30 2.01 -9.19
CA ASN A 183 -2.25 3.44 -8.92
C ASN A 183 -1.44 4.15 -10.02
N SER A 184 -2.16 4.70 -11.00
CA SER A 184 -1.54 5.39 -12.14
C SER A 184 -0.77 6.66 -11.74
N TRP A 185 -1.02 7.23 -10.56
CA TRP A 185 -0.28 8.39 -10.04
C TRP A 185 1.13 8.02 -9.58
N ASN A 186 1.36 6.77 -9.17
CA ASN A 186 2.70 6.27 -8.85
C ASN A 186 3.53 5.96 -10.10
N TYR A 187 2.90 5.78 -11.26
CA TYR A 187 3.59 5.31 -12.46
C TYR A 187 4.73 6.21 -12.93
N PRO A 188 4.58 7.56 -13.04
CA PRO A 188 5.67 8.44 -13.44
C PRO A 188 6.91 8.29 -12.55
N LEU A 189 6.73 8.13 -11.24
CA LEU A 189 7.83 7.94 -10.29
C LEU A 189 8.57 6.62 -10.50
N THR A 190 7.88 5.59 -10.96
CA THR A 190 8.46 4.24 -11.12
C THR A 190 9.25 4.05 -12.42
N ILE A 191 9.12 4.98 -13.38
CA ILE A 191 9.79 4.90 -14.68
C ILE A 191 10.92 5.92 -14.86
N THR A 192 11.05 6.88 -13.95
CA THR A 192 12.13 7.89 -13.90
C THR A 192 13.32 7.38 -13.11
#